data_AF-A0A166JHS1-F1
#
_entry.id   AF-A0A166JHS1-F1
#
_cell.length_a   1.000
_cell.length_b   1.000
_cell.length_c   1.000
_cell.angle_alpha   90.00
_cell.angle_beta   90.00
_cell.angle_gamma   90.00
#
_symmetry.space_group_name_H-M   'P 1'
#
loop_
_entity.id
_entity.type
_entity.pdbx_description
1 polymer ?
#
loop_
_entity_poly.entity_id
_entity_poly.type
_entity_poly.pdbx_seq_one_letter_code
_entity_poly.pdbx_strand_id
1 'polypeptide(L)'
;EKATDLAGMMRNERDWVVVFDIPAIEKEIKAKRFITLGDSKVPVVDGRKKDGKDSVVTRYIPVPKNPHGLNTSPDGKYFIANGKLSPTCTMIAIDKLPDLFAGKLKDPRDVVVGEPELGLGPLHTTFDGRGNAYTTLF
;
A
#
# COMPACT_ATOMS: atom_id res chain seq x y z
N GLU A 1 5.49 13.52 3.87
CA GLU A 1 5.98 12.87 2.64
C GLU A 1 7.09 13.58 1.86
N LYS A 2 7.11 14.90 1.69
CA LYS A 2 8.20 15.58 0.95
C LYS A 2 9.33 16.16 1.82
N ALA A 3 9.30 15.85 3.11
CA ALA A 3 10.35 16.30 4.03
C ALA A 3 11.60 15.43 3.87
N THR A 4 12.76 16.05 4.08
CA THR A 4 14.07 15.38 4.03
C THR A 4 14.71 15.23 5.41
N ASP A 5 14.10 15.81 6.46
CA ASP A 5 14.49 15.67 7.86
C ASP A 5 13.61 14.64 8.60
N LEU A 6 14.15 14.08 9.68
CA LEU A 6 13.50 13.01 10.45
C LEU A 6 12.11 13.41 10.97
N ALA A 7 11.99 14.60 11.57
CA ALA A 7 10.73 15.06 12.15
C ALA A 7 9.65 15.24 11.06
N GLY A 8 10.02 15.82 9.93
CA GLY A 8 9.12 16.00 8.80
C GLY A 8 8.69 14.67 8.15
N MET A 9 9.55 13.65 8.15
CA MET A 9 9.21 12.30 7.68
C MET A 9 8.24 11.58 8.62
N MET A 10 8.18 11.95 9.90
CA MET A 10 7.30 11.35 10.92
C MET A 10 6.06 12.20 11.21
N ARG A 11 5.84 13.30 10.49
CA ARG A 11 4.78 14.27 10.82
C ARG A 11 3.37 13.72 10.59
N ASN A 12 3.17 12.91 9.56
CA ASN A 12 1.84 12.40 9.22
C ASN A 12 1.49 11.24 10.15
N GLU A 13 0.30 11.24 10.75
CA GLU A 13 -0.17 10.09 11.57
C GLU A 13 -0.45 8.85 10.74
N ARG A 14 -0.73 9.03 9.45
CA ARG A 14 -0.87 7.95 8.49
C ARG A 14 -0.08 8.30 7.24
N ASP A 15 0.69 7.33 6.79
CA ASP A 15 1.20 7.26 5.43
C ASP A 15 0.28 6.29 4.67
N TRP A 16 0.83 5.43 3.82
CA TRP A 16 0.00 4.52 3.03
C TRP A 16 0.73 3.28 2.53
N VAL A 17 -0.09 2.30 2.16
CA VAL A 17 0.27 1.30 1.16
C VAL A 17 -0.26 1.78 -0.19
N VAL A 18 0.61 1.85 -1.21
CA VAL A 18 0.19 2.10 -2.59
C VAL A 18 -0.01 0.75 -3.28
N VAL A 19 -1.22 0.53 -3.80
CA VAL A 19 -1.56 -0.66 -4.59
C VAL A 19 -1.50 -0.31 -6.06
N PHE A 20 -0.92 -1.20 -6.87
CA PHE A 20 -0.79 -1.06 -8.32
C PHE A 20 -1.67 -2.07 -9.05
N ASP A 21 -2.47 -1.61 -10.01
CA ASP A 21 -3.20 -2.47 -10.94
C ASP A 21 -2.31 -2.76 -12.15
N ILE A 22 -1.68 -3.94 -12.14
CA ILE A 22 -0.73 -4.35 -13.18
C ILE A 22 -1.41 -4.43 -14.57
N PRO A 23 -2.58 -5.07 -14.75
CA PRO A 23 -3.32 -5.02 -16.01
C PRO A 23 -3.60 -3.59 -16.53
N ALA A 24 -3.95 -2.66 -15.64
CA ALA A 24 -4.15 -1.26 -16.04
C ALA A 24 -2.84 -0.60 -16.51
N ILE A 25 -1.72 -0.86 -15.83
CA ILE A 25 -0.39 -0.37 -16.24
C ILE A 25 -0.02 -0.90 -17.62
N GLU A 26 -0.20 -2.21 -17.87
CA GLU A 26 0.08 -2.82 -19.17
C GLU A 26 -0.76 -2.20 -20.28
N LYS A 27 -2.03 -1.86 -19.99
CA LYS A 27 -2.92 -1.16 -20.93
C LYS A 27 -2.46 0.27 -21.23
N GLU A 28 -1.97 1.01 -20.24
CA GLU A 28 -1.37 2.34 -20.44
C GLU A 28 -0.13 2.25 -21.33
N ILE A 29 0.75 1.27 -21.06
CA ILE A 29 1.98 1.05 -21.85
C ILE A 29 1.64 0.69 -23.30
N LYS A 30 0.72 -0.27 -23.51
CA LYS A 30 0.28 -0.67 -24.85
C LYS A 30 -0.34 0.48 -25.63
N ALA A 31 -1.02 1.39 -24.95
CA ALA A 31 -1.59 2.59 -25.54
C ALA A 31 -0.60 3.77 -25.67
N LYS A 32 0.69 3.55 -25.37
CA LYS A 32 1.75 4.57 -25.40
C LYS A 32 1.50 5.77 -24.48
N ARG A 33 0.74 5.57 -23.39
CA ARG A 33 0.48 6.56 -22.35
C ARG A 33 1.52 6.45 -21.24
N PHE A 34 2.76 6.76 -21.59
CA PHE A 34 3.89 6.77 -20.68
C PHE A 34 4.90 7.83 -21.11
N ILE A 35 5.81 8.18 -20.23
CA ILE A 35 7.00 8.97 -20.56
C ILE A 35 8.26 8.11 -20.46
N THR A 36 9.37 8.61 -20.99
CA THR A 36 10.71 8.13 -20.66
C THR A 36 11.45 9.22 -19.88
N LEU A 37 12.50 8.85 -19.14
CA LEU A 37 13.32 9.77 -18.37
C LEU A 37 14.78 9.69 -18.83
N GLY A 38 15.35 10.84 -19.20
CA GLY A 38 16.68 10.90 -19.81
C GLY A 38 16.76 10.07 -21.10
N ASP A 39 17.85 9.33 -21.27
CA ASP A 39 18.07 8.47 -22.44
C ASP A 39 17.50 7.04 -22.27
N SER A 40 16.85 6.75 -21.14
CA SER A 40 16.28 5.43 -20.87
C SER A 40 15.06 5.16 -21.76
N LYS A 41 14.96 3.95 -22.29
CA LYS A 41 13.80 3.50 -23.09
C LYS A 41 12.69 2.87 -22.24
N VAL A 42 12.85 2.84 -20.92
CA VAL A 42 11.90 2.20 -19.99
C VAL A 42 10.63 3.05 -19.87
N PRO A 43 9.42 2.49 -20.11
CA PRO A 43 8.16 3.19 -19.90
C PRO A 43 7.95 3.59 -18.43
N VAL A 44 7.61 4.86 -18.21
CA VAL A 44 7.25 5.39 -16.89
C VAL A 44 5.79 5.84 -16.92
N VAL A 45 4.94 5.15 -16.16
CA VAL A 45 3.51 5.46 -16.01
C VAL A 45 3.29 6.30 -14.75
N ASP A 46 2.50 7.37 -14.86
CA ASP A 46 2.24 8.27 -13.74
C ASP A 46 1.13 7.73 -12.82
N GLY A 47 1.54 7.18 -11.68
CA GLY A 47 0.65 6.66 -10.64
C GLY A 47 0.25 7.68 -9.56
N ARG A 48 0.54 8.97 -9.71
CA ARG A 48 0.26 9.96 -8.66
C ARG A 48 -1.20 10.37 -8.62
N LYS A 49 -1.72 10.67 -7.42
CA LYS A 49 -2.94 11.47 -7.25
C LYS A 49 -2.73 12.88 -7.83
N LYS A 50 -3.71 13.40 -8.57
CA LYS A 50 -3.72 14.77 -9.13
C LYS A 50 -5.03 15.45 -8.75
N ASP A 51 -4.95 16.59 -8.07
CA ASP A 51 -6.12 17.38 -7.63
C ASP A 51 -7.18 16.55 -6.89
N GLY A 52 -6.72 15.66 -6.00
CA GLY A 52 -7.58 14.76 -5.22
C GLY A 52 -8.10 13.54 -5.97
N LYS A 53 -7.81 13.38 -7.26
CA LYS A 53 -8.23 12.24 -8.07
C LYS A 53 -7.13 11.19 -8.16
N ASP A 54 -7.49 9.93 -7.95
CA ASP A 54 -6.60 8.79 -8.16
C ASP A 54 -6.26 8.61 -9.64
N SER A 55 -5.08 8.06 -9.90
CA SER A 55 -4.72 7.57 -11.23
C SER A 55 -5.53 6.31 -11.55
N VAL A 56 -5.59 5.94 -12.83
CA VAL A 56 -6.22 4.68 -13.25
C VAL A 56 -5.44 3.45 -12.78
N VAL A 57 -4.14 3.61 -12.44
CA VAL A 57 -3.23 2.51 -12.13
C VAL A 57 -2.92 2.30 -10.64
N THR A 58 -3.33 3.22 -9.76
CA THR A 58 -2.96 3.17 -8.34
C THR A 58 -4.10 3.52 -7.39
N ARG A 59 -4.04 2.97 -6.18
CA ARG A 59 -4.85 3.39 -5.02
C ARG A 59 -3.95 3.55 -3.81
N TYR A 60 -4.21 4.57 -3.00
CA TYR A 60 -3.45 4.90 -1.79
C TYR A 60 -4.29 4.57 -0.57
N ILE A 61 -3.95 3.50 0.15
CA ILE A 61 -4.66 3.01 1.33
C ILE A 61 -3.96 3.57 2.58
N PRO A 62 -4.60 4.46 3.38
CA PRO A 62 -3.98 5.04 4.56
C PRO A 62 -3.62 3.99 5.63
N VAL A 63 -2.37 4.02 6.11
CA VAL A 63 -1.81 3.07 7.09
C VAL A 63 -0.92 3.83 8.10
N PRO A 64 -1.11 3.63 9.43
CA PRO A 64 -0.23 4.20 10.47
C PRO A 64 1.00 3.31 10.72
N LYS A 65 2.16 3.81 11.13
CA LYS A 65 2.73 5.15 10.90
C LYS A 65 4.18 4.94 10.49
N ASN A 66 4.58 5.47 9.34
CA ASN A 66 5.81 5.10 8.65
C ASN A 66 5.95 3.57 8.51
N PRO A 67 4.94 2.88 7.95
CA PRO A 67 4.90 1.42 7.91
C PRO A 67 6.10 0.86 7.16
N HIS A 68 6.51 -0.36 7.55
CA HIS A 68 7.75 -0.98 7.06
C HIS A 68 7.49 -2.24 6.23
N GLY A 69 7.32 -3.39 6.86
CA GLY A 69 7.03 -4.64 6.16
C GLY A 69 5.66 -4.63 5.52
N LEU A 70 5.56 -5.15 4.29
CA LEU A 70 4.32 -5.42 3.58
C LEU A 70 4.33 -6.88 3.13
N ASN A 71 3.53 -7.71 3.77
CA ASN A 71 3.60 -9.17 3.64
C ASN A 71 2.27 -9.74 3.14
N THR A 72 2.30 -10.60 2.13
CA THR A 72 1.10 -11.25 1.60
C THR A 72 0.87 -12.57 2.32
N SER A 73 -0.34 -12.80 2.84
CA SER A 73 -0.70 -14.08 3.47
C SER A 73 -0.65 -15.22 2.44
N PRO A 74 -0.26 -16.46 2.84
CA PRO A 74 -0.07 -17.57 1.90
C PRO A 74 -1.38 -18.07 1.28
N ASP A 75 -2.53 -17.73 1.85
CA ASP A 75 -3.85 -18.00 1.29
C ASP A 75 -4.31 -16.93 0.28
N GLY A 76 -3.49 -15.90 0.03
CA GLY A 76 -3.77 -14.83 -0.93
C GLY A 76 -4.89 -13.88 -0.52
N LYS A 77 -5.33 -13.90 0.74
CA LYS A 77 -6.45 -13.06 1.21
C LYS A 77 -6.03 -11.66 1.63
N TYR A 78 -4.83 -11.50 2.20
CA TYR A 78 -4.45 -10.27 2.87
C TYR A 78 -3.07 -9.77 2.46
N PHE A 79 -2.96 -8.46 2.25
CA PHE A 79 -1.70 -7.75 2.49
C PHE A 79 -1.70 -7.26 3.95
N ILE A 80 -0.62 -7.51 4.67
CA ILE A 80 -0.42 -7.06 6.05
C ILE A 80 0.72 -6.05 6.08
N ALA A 81 0.41 -4.80 6.41
CA ALA A 81 1.36 -3.73 6.58
C ALA A 81 1.74 -3.58 8.06
N ASN A 82 3.04 -3.47 8.34
CA ASN A 82 3.59 -3.42 9.70
C ASN A 82 3.80 -1.97 10.11
N GLY A 83 3.17 -1.56 11.20
CA GLY A 83 2.98 -0.14 11.53
C GLY A 83 4.20 0.60 12.02
N LYS A 84 5.34 -0.07 12.30
CA LYS A 84 6.60 0.50 12.81
C LYS A 84 6.40 1.45 14.00
N LEU A 85 6.16 2.74 13.72
CA LEU A 85 5.94 3.75 14.76
C LEU A 85 4.54 3.66 15.37
N SER A 86 3.60 3.04 14.66
CA SER A 86 2.33 2.58 15.23
C SER A 86 2.50 1.18 15.79
N PRO A 87 1.93 0.88 16.98
CA PRO A 87 2.01 -0.45 17.60
C PRO A 87 1.07 -1.49 16.95
N THR A 88 0.68 -1.29 15.68
CA THR A 88 -0.34 -2.06 14.97
C THR A 88 0.17 -2.70 13.69
N CYS A 89 -0.57 -3.70 13.18
CA CYS A 89 -0.49 -4.15 11.80
C CYS A 89 -1.81 -3.87 11.08
N THR A 90 -1.79 -3.35 9.86
CA THR A 90 -3.01 -3.11 9.07
C THR A 90 -3.21 -4.23 8.06
N MET A 91 -4.39 -4.88 8.09
CA MET A 91 -4.78 -5.97 7.21
C MET A 91 -5.69 -5.47 6.08
N ILE A 92 -5.20 -5.52 4.84
CA ILE A 92 -5.91 -5.12 3.62
C ILE A 92 -6.44 -6.39 2.94
N ALA A 93 -7.75 -6.46 2.71
CA ALA A 93 -8.38 -7.56 1.99
C ALA A 93 -8.17 -7.41 0.48
N ILE A 94 -7.51 -8.39 -0.13
CA ILE A 94 -7.13 -8.38 -1.55
C ILE A 94 -8.37 -8.50 -2.45
N ASP A 95 -9.37 -9.27 -2.02
CA ASP A 95 -10.64 -9.47 -2.74
C ASP A 95 -11.48 -8.20 -2.91
N LYS A 96 -11.27 -7.18 -2.06
CA LYS A 96 -11.92 -5.87 -2.16
C LYS A 96 -11.23 -4.90 -3.11
N LEU A 97 -9.99 -5.19 -3.53
CA LEU A 97 -9.23 -4.29 -4.40
C LEU A 97 -9.92 -4.05 -5.76
N PRO A 98 -10.48 -5.06 -6.45
CA PRO A 98 -11.23 -4.81 -7.69
C PRO A 98 -12.37 -3.79 -7.53
N ASP A 99 -13.11 -3.87 -6.41
CA ASP A 99 -14.20 -2.95 -6.12
C ASP A 99 -13.70 -1.55 -5.75
N LEU A 100 -12.56 -1.43 -5.07
CA LEU A 100 -11.90 -0.15 -4.84
C LEU A 100 -11.42 0.51 -6.15
N PHE A 101 -10.83 -0.27 -7.06
CA PHE A 101 -10.40 0.24 -8.36
C PHE A 101 -11.59 0.61 -9.26
N ALA A 102 -12.69 -0.15 -9.18
CA ALA A 102 -13.94 0.15 -9.89
C ALA A 102 -14.74 1.33 -9.29
N GLY A 103 -14.30 1.92 -8.18
CA GLY A 103 -14.97 3.06 -7.53
C GLY A 103 -16.27 2.68 -6.80
N LYS A 104 -16.46 1.39 -6.49
CA LYS A 104 -17.62 0.91 -5.71
C LYS A 104 -17.43 1.15 -4.21
N LEU A 105 -16.18 1.24 -3.75
CA LEU A 105 -15.81 1.65 -2.40
C LEU A 105 -15.43 3.14 -2.41
N LYS A 106 -16.00 3.91 -1.48
CA LYS A 106 -15.84 5.37 -1.45
C LYS A 106 -14.60 5.80 -0.67
N ASP A 107 -14.25 5.06 0.37
CA ASP A 107 -13.06 5.30 1.16
C ASP A 107 -12.03 4.19 0.87
N PRO A 108 -10.77 4.51 0.50
CA PRO A 108 -9.71 3.52 0.42
C PRO A 108 -9.51 2.69 1.68
N ARG A 109 -9.94 3.16 2.86
CA ARG A 109 -9.94 2.36 4.10
C ARG A 109 -11.00 1.27 4.15
N ASP A 110 -12.00 1.26 3.26
CA ASP A 110 -13.05 0.23 3.23
C ASP A 110 -12.49 -1.18 2.91
N VAL A 111 -11.27 -1.26 2.36
CA VAL A 111 -10.54 -2.51 2.13
C VAL A 111 -9.79 -3.03 3.38
N VAL A 112 -9.64 -2.19 4.41
CA VAL A 112 -9.00 -2.58 5.67
C VAL A 112 -10.00 -3.35 6.50
N VAL A 113 -9.65 -4.59 6.86
CA VAL A 113 -10.53 -5.52 7.58
C VAL A 113 -10.04 -5.84 9.00
N GLY A 114 -8.84 -5.38 9.35
CA GLY A 114 -8.26 -5.52 10.68
C GLY A 114 -7.12 -4.55 10.89
N GLU A 115 -6.96 -4.08 12.12
CA GLU A 115 -5.82 -3.25 12.54
C GLU A 115 -5.40 -3.63 13.97
N PRO A 116 -4.99 -4.90 14.24
CA PRO A 116 -4.65 -5.34 15.58
C PRO A 116 -3.43 -4.61 16.15
N GLU A 117 -3.54 -4.21 17.42
CA GLU A 117 -2.40 -3.80 18.23
C GLU A 117 -1.62 -5.05 18.67
N LEU A 118 -0.30 -5.05 18.45
CA LEU A 118 0.57 -6.20 18.72
C LEU A 118 1.66 -5.87 19.74
N GLY A 119 2.08 -4.61 19.82
CA GLY A 119 3.16 -4.15 20.70
C GLY A 119 4.05 -3.11 20.04
N LEU A 120 5.10 -2.69 20.73
CA LEU A 120 6.01 -1.64 20.26
C LEU A 120 6.86 -2.10 19.08
N GLY A 121 6.94 -1.29 18.02
CA GLY A 121 7.84 -1.52 16.89
C GLY A 121 7.52 -2.70 15.95
N PRO A 122 6.29 -2.94 15.46
CA PRO A 122 6.03 -3.98 14.48
C PRO A 122 6.76 -3.73 13.15
N LEU A 123 7.64 -4.63 12.71
CA LEU A 123 8.45 -4.44 11.49
C LEU A 123 8.11 -5.38 10.33
N HIS A 124 7.95 -6.67 10.57
CA HIS A 124 7.70 -7.67 9.54
C HIS A 124 6.79 -8.79 10.03
N THR A 125 6.00 -9.35 9.12
CA THR A 125 5.09 -10.49 9.37
C THR A 125 5.44 -11.69 8.50
N THR A 126 5.44 -12.89 9.06
CA THR A 126 5.46 -14.17 8.33
C THR A 126 4.31 -15.09 8.76
N PHE A 127 4.13 -16.25 8.12
CA PHE A 127 2.94 -17.08 8.23
C PHE A 127 3.27 -18.58 8.31
N ASP A 128 2.46 -19.33 9.06
CA ASP A 128 2.64 -20.80 9.21
C ASP A 128 1.77 -21.66 8.28
N GLY A 129 0.84 -21.06 7.52
CA GLY A 129 -0.12 -21.79 6.69
C GLY A 129 -1.27 -22.44 7.46
N ARG A 130 -1.38 -22.23 8.78
CA ARG A 130 -2.47 -22.72 9.64
C ARG A 130 -3.42 -21.60 10.09
N GLY A 131 -3.23 -20.40 9.56
CA GLY A 131 -4.02 -19.21 9.88
C GLY A 131 -3.35 -18.25 10.87
N ASN A 132 -2.12 -18.52 11.32
CA ASN A 132 -1.40 -17.64 12.23
C ASN A 132 -0.41 -16.74 11.48
N ALA A 133 -0.25 -15.53 12.02
CA ALA A 133 0.76 -14.56 11.62
C ALA A 133 1.77 -14.35 12.74
N TYR A 134 3.04 -14.19 12.39
CA TYR A 134 4.15 -14.00 13.32
C TYR A 134 4.82 -12.67 12.99
N THR A 135 4.68 -11.68 13.86
CA THR A 135 5.20 -10.33 13.65
C THR A 135 6.36 -10.02 14.58
N THR A 136 7.45 -9.48 14.04
CA THR A 136 8.59 -8.99 14.83
C THR A 136 8.24 -7.66 15.51
N LEU A 137 8.59 -7.53 16.79
CA LEU A 137 8.54 -6.29 17.57
C LEU A 137 10.00 -5.86 17.86
N PHE A 138 10.41 -4.68 17.38
CA PHE A 138 11.78 -4.14 17.48
C PHE A 138 12.07 -3.54 18.85
#